data_AF-A0AAF0PPW0-F1
#
_entry.id   AF-A0AAF0PPW0-F1
#
_cell.length_a   1.000
_cell.length_b   1.000
_cell.length_c   1.000
_cell.angle_alpha   90.00
_cell.angle_beta   90.00
_cell.angle_gamma   90.00
#
_symmetry.space_group_name_H-M   'P 1'
#
loop_
_entity.id
_entity.type
_entity.pdbx_description
1 polymer ?
#
loop_
_entity_poly.entity_id
_entity_poly.type
_entity_poly.pdbx_seq_one_letter_code
_entity_poly.pdbx_strand_id
1 'polypeptide(L)'
;MQNGKVIAYESRQLKVHEKKYPTHDLQLAAVVFALKIWRHYLYGVHVDVFVDHKSLQYVCIQKDLNFCLIRWLELLKDYDMSFVYQPNKANVVANAL
;
A
#
# COMPACT_ATOMS: atom_id res chain seq x y z
N MET A 1 -8.62 -8.84 3.97
CA MET A 1 -9.82 -9.46 4.60
C MET A 1 -10.04 -10.80 3.93
N GLN A 2 -10.48 -11.82 4.66
CA GLN A 2 -10.81 -13.12 4.06
C GLN A 2 -12.27 -13.42 4.38
N ASN A 3 -13.07 -13.69 3.34
CA ASN A 3 -14.52 -13.89 3.46
C ASN A 3 -15.23 -12.75 4.20
N GLY A 4 -14.85 -11.49 3.92
CA GLY A 4 -15.44 -10.30 4.55
C GLY A 4 -15.04 -10.08 6.01
N LYS A 5 -14.13 -10.87 6.58
CA LYS A 5 -13.63 -10.71 7.95
C LYS A 5 -12.21 -10.18 7.96
N VAL A 6 -11.92 -9.32 8.93
CA VAL A 6 -10.54 -8.85 9.17
C VAL A 6 -9.77 -9.95 9.88
N ILE A 7 -8.54 -10.18 9.41
CA ILE A 7 -7.63 -11.19 9.97
C ILE A 7 -6.70 -10.54 10.99
N ALA A 8 -6.08 -9.42 10.61
CA ALA A 8 -5.15 -8.67 11.45
C ALA A 8 -5.14 -7.20 11.05
N TYR A 9 -4.68 -6.37 11.98
CA TYR A 9 -4.36 -4.97 11.78
C TYR A 9 -2.89 -4.76 12.05
N GLU A 10 -2.26 -3.88 11.27
CA GLU A 10 -0.86 -3.52 11.46
C GLU A 10 -0.72 -2.03 11.17
N SER A 11 -0.11 -1.29 12.09
CA SER A 11 0.16 0.13 11.93
C SER A 11 1.55 0.48 12.42
N ARG A 12 2.14 1.53 11.84
CA ARG A 12 3.45 2.05 12.27
C ARG A 12 3.45 3.57 12.28
N GLN A 13 4.28 4.13 13.16
CA GLN A 13 4.58 5.55 13.11
C GLN A 13 5.49 5.89 11.93
N LEU A 14 5.25 7.05 11.32
CA LEU A 14 6.08 7.57 10.24
C LEU A 14 7.47 7.96 10.78
N LYS A 15 8.51 7.55 10.06
CA LYS A 15 9.88 7.98 10.35
C LYS A 15 10.05 9.47 10.06
N VAL A 16 11.02 10.10 10.70
CA VAL A 16 11.27 11.56 10.58
C VAL A 16 11.46 12.01 9.12
N HIS A 17 12.08 11.19 8.27
CA HIS A 17 12.25 11.49 6.85
C HIS A 17 10.98 11.23 6.03
N GLU A 18 10.17 10.23 6.40
CA GLU A 18 8.91 9.92 5.72
C GLU A 18 7.89 11.04 5.93
N LYS A 19 7.93 11.76 7.06
CA LYS A 19 7.06 12.93 7.32
C LYS A 19 7.18 14.04 6.27
N LYS A 20 8.26 14.08 5.48
CA LYS A 20 8.46 15.05 4.40
C LYS A 20 7.88 14.59 3.06
N TYR A 21 7.45 13.33 2.97
CA TYR A 21 6.90 12.78 1.74
C TYR A 21 5.50 13.30 1.46
N PRO A 22 5.13 13.46 0.19
CA PRO A 22 3.76 13.77 -0.19
C PRO A 22 2.83 12.59 0.16
N THR A 23 1.54 12.87 0.29
CA THR A 23 0.54 11.90 0.76
C THR A 23 0.51 10.60 -0.07
N HIS A 24 0.72 10.69 -1.39
CA HIS A 24 0.73 9.51 -2.27
C HIS A 24 1.94 8.60 -2.00
N ASP A 25 3.11 9.17 -1.72
CA ASP A 25 4.32 8.42 -1.36
C ASP A 25 4.19 7.79 0.03
N LEU A 26 3.52 8.47 0.97
CA LEU A 26 3.22 7.94 2.29
C LEU A 26 2.31 6.72 2.23
N GLN A 27 1.25 6.78 1.43
CA GLN A 27 0.34 5.65 1.21
C GLN A 27 1.07 4.48 0.54
N LEU A 28 1.92 4.75 -0.46
CA LEU A 28 2.74 3.70 -1.08
C LEU A 28 3.70 3.07 -0.06
N ALA A 29 4.33 3.88 0.80
CA ALA A 29 5.20 3.39 1.87
C ALA A 29 4.45 2.48 2.85
N ALA A 30 3.18 2.77 3.14
CA ALA A 30 2.33 1.92 3.97
C ALA A 30 2.05 0.57 3.30
N VAL A 31 1.75 0.54 2.00
CA VAL A 31 1.56 -0.70 1.23
C VAL A 31 2.84 -1.55 1.25
N VAL A 32 3.98 -0.94 0.93
CA VAL A 32 5.29 -1.63 0.92
C VAL A 32 5.65 -2.17 2.31
N PHE A 33 5.31 -1.43 3.37
CA PHE A 33 5.50 -1.89 4.74
C PHE A 33 4.64 -3.10 5.07
N ALA A 34 3.34 -3.06 4.73
CA ALA A 34 2.44 -4.18 4.92
C ALA A 34 2.91 -5.43 4.16
N LEU A 35 3.31 -5.29 2.89
CA LEU A 35 3.83 -6.41 2.09
C LEU A 35 5.08 -7.04 2.71
N LYS A 36 5.97 -6.24 3.30
CA LYS A 36 7.17 -6.77 3.97
C LYS A 36 6.84 -7.59 5.21
N ILE A 37 5.86 -7.15 6.01
CA ILE A 37 5.43 -7.88 7.22
C ILE A 37 4.68 -9.15 6.83
N TRP A 38 3.70 -9.02 5.94
CA TRP A 38 2.79 -10.09 5.59
C TRP A 38 3.30 -10.95 4.43
N ARG A 39 4.57 -10.80 4.03
CA ARG A 39 5.20 -11.53 2.90
C ARG A 39 4.91 -13.03 2.93
N HIS A 40 5.00 -13.64 4.10
CA HIS A 40 4.79 -15.08 4.28
C HIS A 40 3.34 -15.53 4.00
N TYR A 41 2.35 -14.63 4.06
CA TYR A 41 0.96 -14.92 3.70
C TYR A 41 0.58 -14.45 2.29
N LEU A 42 1.22 -13.38 1.79
CA LEU A 42 0.82 -12.73 0.54
C LEU A 42 1.61 -13.25 -0.67
N TYR A 43 2.70 -13.97 -0.47
CA TYR A 43 3.53 -14.47 -1.57
C TYR A 43 2.82 -15.60 -2.33
N GLY A 44 2.67 -15.45 -3.65
CA GLY A 44 2.01 -16.43 -4.52
C GLY A 44 0.48 -16.41 -4.50
N VAL A 45 -0.14 -15.41 -3.84
CA VAL A 45 -1.59 -15.23 -3.78
C VAL A 45 -1.95 -13.90 -4.43
N HIS A 46 -3.09 -13.86 -5.13
CA HIS A 46 -3.63 -12.61 -5.66
C HIS A 46 -4.19 -11.74 -4.53
N VAL A 47 -3.73 -10.49 -4.43
CA VAL A 47 -4.11 -9.57 -3.34
C VAL A 47 -4.72 -8.29 -3.89
N ASP A 48 -5.93 -7.96 -3.44
CA ASP A 48 -6.53 -6.66 -3.70
C ASP A 48 -6.14 -5.65 -2.63
N VAL A 49 -5.43 -4.60 -3.03
CA VAL A 49 -5.01 -3.50 -2.17
C VAL A 49 -6.02 -2.36 -2.31
N PHE A 50 -6.77 -2.11 -1.24
CA PHE A 50 -7.73 -1.01 -1.16
C PHE A 50 -7.03 0.27 -0.73
N VAL A 51 -7.18 1.33 -1.54
CA VAL A 51 -6.51 2.62 -1.31
C VAL A 51 -7.50 3.76 -1.46
N ASP A 52 -7.37 4.78 -0.61
CA ASP A 52 -8.26 5.94 -0.56
C ASP A 52 -7.90 7.07 -1.53
N HIS A 53 -6.83 6.91 -2.30
CA HIS A 53 -6.33 7.91 -3.24
C HIS A 53 -6.20 7.36 -4.66
N LYS A 54 -6.88 8.00 -5.61
CA LYS A 54 -6.93 7.56 -7.02
C LYS A 54 -5.55 7.58 -7.70
N SER A 55 -4.64 8.46 -7.29
CA SER A 55 -3.33 8.56 -7.95
C SER A 55 -2.50 7.28 -7.83
N LEU A 56 -2.73 6.47 -6.79
CA LEU A 56 -2.00 5.20 -6.60
C LEU A 56 -2.31 4.15 -7.65
N GLN A 57 -3.45 4.25 -8.32
CA GLN A 57 -3.74 3.42 -9.50
C GLN A 57 -2.75 3.69 -10.65
N TYR A 58 -2.20 4.91 -10.71
CA TYR A 58 -1.31 5.34 -11.78
C TYR A 58 0.18 5.34 -11.40
N VAL A 59 0.51 5.03 -10.14
CA VAL A 59 1.91 5.02 -9.66
C VAL A 59 2.74 3.98 -10.42
N CYS A 60 2.15 2.85 -10.83
CA CYS A 60 2.84 1.86 -11.67
C CYS A 60 3.11 2.33 -13.11
N ILE A 61 2.43 3.39 -13.57
CA ILE A 61 2.47 3.87 -14.97
C ILE A 61 3.38 5.11 -15.10
N GLN A 62 3.64 5.82 -14.00
CA GLN A 62 4.40 7.06 -14.02
C GLN A 62 5.88 6.82 -14.39
N LYS A 63 6.38 7.57 -15.39
CA LYS A 63 7.73 7.38 -15.95
C LYS A 63 8.85 8.04 -15.14
N ASP A 64 8.57 9.15 -14.48
CA ASP A 64 9.54 9.89 -13.66
C ASP A 64 9.29 9.62 -12.18
N LEU A 65 9.99 8.62 -11.65
CA LEU A 65 9.91 8.21 -10.25
C LEU A 65 11.27 8.36 -9.58
N ASN A 66 11.23 8.78 -8.31
CA ASN A 66 12.42 8.83 -7.46
C ASN A 66 13.01 7.41 -7.29
N PHE A 67 14.33 7.28 -7.13
CA PHE A 67 15.01 6.00 -6.94
C PHE A 67 14.42 5.14 -5.81
N CYS A 68 13.93 5.77 -4.73
CA CYS A 68 13.22 5.06 -3.67
C CYS A 68 11.92 4.39 -4.16
N LEU A 69 11.16 5.09 -5.01
CA LEU A 69 9.91 4.61 -5.59
C LEU A 69 10.16 3.48 -6.60
N ILE A 70 11.25 3.57 -7.37
CA ILE A 70 11.68 2.49 -8.28
C ILE A 70 11.93 1.20 -7.50
N ARG A 71 12.71 1.25 -6.41
CA ARG A 71 12.97 0.08 -5.55
C ARG A 71 11.71 -0.49 -4.92
N TRP A 72 10.73 0.36 -4.62
CA TRP A 72 9.44 -0.09 -4.11
C TRP A 72 8.62 -0.75 -5.20
N LEU A 73 8.59 -0.19 -6.42
CA LEU A 73 7.93 -0.80 -7.56
C LEU A 73 8.52 -2.16 -7.95
N GLU A 74 9.83 -2.33 -7.86
CA GLU A 74 10.47 -3.65 -8.05
C GLU A 74 9.92 -4.68 -7.06
N LEU A 75 9.86 -4.31 -5.77
CA LEU A 75 9.26 -5.17 -4.76
C LEU A 75 7.77 -5.44 -5.04
N LEU A 76 7.05 -4.44 -5.53
CA LEU A 76 5.64 -4.58 -5.86
C LEU A 76 5.43 -5.55 -7.03
N LYS A 77 6.30 -5.54 -8.05
CA LYS A 77 6.22 -6.45 -9.21
C LYS A 77 6.35 -7.93 -8.84
N ASP A 78 6.98 -8.25 -7.71
CA ASP A 78 7.11 -9.63 -7.23
C ASP A 78 5.78 -10.22 -6.72
N TYR A 79 4.76 -9.39 -6.48
CA TYR A 79 3.45 -9.81 -5.99
C TYR A 79 2.39 -9.68 -7.09
N ASP A 80 1.50 -10.66 -7.16
CA ASP A 80 0.29 -10.56 -7.97
C ASP A 80 -0.77 -9.77 -7.19
N MET A 81 -0.95 -8.49 -7.51
CA MET A 81 -1.86 -7.61 -6.78
C MET A 81 -2.49 -6.54 -7.66
N SER A 82 -3.67 -6.10 -7.23
CA SER A 82 -4.47 -5.09 -7.89
C SER A 82 -4.73 -3.90 -6.96
N PHE A 83 -4.71 -2.67 -7.49
CA PHE A 83 -5.03 -1.46 -6.73
C PHE A 83 -6.49 -1.06 -6.94
N VAL A 84 -7.32 -1.24 -5.91
CA VAL A 84 -8.74 -0.89 -5.94
C VAL A 84 -8.94 0.43 -5.19
N TYR A 85 -9.48 1.43 -5.89
CA TYR A 85 -9.84 2.68 -5.25
C TYR A 85 -11.11 2.50 -4.40
N GLN A 86 -11.02 2.83 -3.12
CA GLN A 86 -12.15 2.84 -2.20
C GLN A 86 -12.29 4.24 -1.58
N PRO A 87 -13.45 4.90 -1.71
CA PRO A 87 -13.61 6.25 -1.17
C PRO A 87 -13.41 6.27 0.34
N ASN A 88 -12.76 7.32 0.84
CA ASN A 88 -12.34 7.47 2.24
C ASN A 88 -13.44 7.21 3.27
N LYS A 89 -14.71 7.51 2.92
CA LYS A 89 -15.89 7.25 3.76
C LYS A 89 -16.11 5.76 4.07
N ALA A 90 -15.59 4.87 3.24
CA ALA A 90 -15.66 3.42 3.44
C ALA A 90 -14.40 2.84 4.10
N ASN A 91 -13.35 3.65 4.33
CA ASN A 91 -12.09 3.23 4.94
C ASN A 91 -11.99 3.59 6.43
N VAL A 92 -13.13 3.55 7.14
CA VAL A 92 -13.25 4.02 8.53
C VAL A 92 -12.34 3.25 9.48
N VAL A 93 -12.17 1.95 9.23
CA VAL A 93 -11.37 1.07 10.10
C VAL A 93 -9.89 1.39 10.01
N ALA A 94 -9.35 1.60 8.80
CA ALA A 94 -7.94 1.95 8.63
C ALA A 94 -7.63 3.37 9.14
N ASN A 95 -8.60 4.30 9.03
CA ASN A 95 -8.44 5.67 9.51
C ASN A 95 -8.52 5.80 11.05
N ALA A 96 -9.03 4.79 11.74
CA ALA A 96 -9.14 4.78 13.20
C ALA A 96 -7.89 4.21 13.91
N LEU A 97 -6.95 3.64 13.16
CA LEU A 97 -5.70 3.02 13.65
C LEU A 97 -4.51 3.98 13.56
#